data_AF-A0A7Y2B175-F1
#
_entry.id   AF-A0A7Y2B175-F1
#
_cell.length_a   1.000
_cell.length_b   1.000
_cell.length_c   1.000
_cell.angle_alpha   90.00
_cell.angle_beta   90.00
_cell.angle_gamma   90.00
#
_symmetry.space_group_name_H-M   'P 1'
#
loop_
_entity.id
_entity.type
_entity.pdbx_description
1 polymer ?
#
loop_
_entity_poly.entity_id
_entity_poly.type
_entity_poly.pdbx_seq_one_letter_code
_entity_poly.pdbx_strand_id
1 'polypeptide(L)'
;MKSSFLRITALAAITAGALSGLPDRARAVSTSYWDVAGRQAILEGHAENVTVGPLGSLGLSPSLVQVGDIGEYYVWSFAKDGRGNLYVGTGDQGRVYKID
;
A
#
# COMPACT_ATOMS: atom_id res chain seq x y z
N MET A 1 1.33 -41.67 11.64
CA MET A 1 1.46 -41.61 10.16
C MET A 1 2.53 -40.55 9.86
N LYS A 2 3.84 -40.82 9.80
CA LYS A 2 4.65 -41.62 8.85
C LYS A 2 4.34 -41.33 7.37
N SER A 3 5.15 -40.48 6.74
CA SER A 3 6.02 -40.93 5.64
C SER A 3 7.13 -39.93 5.33
N SER A 4 8.35 -40.37 5.64
CA SER A 4 9.65 -39.89 5.19
C SER A 4 9.94 -40.35 3.75
N PHE A 5 10.58 -39.52 2.94
CA PHE A 5 11.30 -39.90 1.71
C PHE A 5 12.42 -38.88 1.49
N LEU A 6 13.62 -39.15 0.99
CA LEU A 6 14.52 -40.30 0.97
C LEU A 6 15.87 -39.64 0.57
N ARG A 7 16.96 -39.90 1.29
CA ARG A 7 18.30 -39.43 0.92
C ARG A 7 18.77 -40.22 -0.31
N ILE A 8 19.27 -39.55 -1.35
CA ILE A 8 20.07 -40.19 -2.40
C ILE A 8 21.37 -39.42 -2.57
N THR A 9 22.43 -40.00 -2.00
CA THR A 9 23.83 -39.69 -2.28
C THR A 9 24.27 -40.57 -3.44
N ALA A 10 24.83 -40.00 -4.50
CA ALA A 10 25.67 -40.74 -5.44
C ALA A 10 26.78 -39.82 -5.96
N LEU A 11 28.01 -40.18 -5.59
CA LEU A 11 29.28 -39.55 -5.96
C LEU A 11 29.79 -40.25 -7.23
N ALA A 12 30.11 -39.53 -8.30
CA ALA A 12 30.95 -40.06 -9.38
C ALA A 12 31.67 -38.96 -10.18
N ALA A 13 32.97 -38.87 -9.91
CA ALA A 13 34.10 -38.57 -10.80
C ALA A 13 34.08 -37.34 -11.73
N ILE A 14 34.98 -36.42 -11.40
CA ILE A 14 35.54 -35.34 -12.23
C ILE A 14 36.31 -35.97 -13.41
N THR A 15 36.02 -35.54 -14.64
CA THR A 15 37.00 -35.49 -15.73
C THR A 15 36.85 -34.15 -16.47
N ALA A 16 37.93 -33.39 -16.48
CA ALA A 16 38.08 -32.12 -17.16
C ALA A 16 38.45 -32.33 -18.64
N GLY A 17 37.90 -31.52 -19.55
CA GLY A 17 38.32 -31.51 -20.95
C GLY A 17 37.34 -30.76 -21.84
N ALA A 18 37.78 -29.62 -22.38
CA ALA A 18 37.01 -28.58 -23.05
C ALA A 18 36.22 -29.03 -24.29
N LEU A 19 35.01 -28.46 -24.47
CA LEU A 19 34.52 -28.08 -25.79
C LEU A 19 33.59 -26.85 -25.70
N SER A 20 34.10 -25.77 -26.29
CA SER A 20 33.44 -24.53 -26.70
C SER A 20 32.03 -24.70 -27.26
N GLY A 21 31.10 -23.86 -26.80
CA GLY A 21 29.82 -23.62 -27.48
C GLY A 21 28.59 -24.17 -26.75
N LEU A 22 28.34 -23.74 -25.51
CA LEU A 22 27.01 -23.87 -24.93
C LEU A 22 26.26 -22.56 -25.27
N PRO A 23 25.13 -22.62 -26.02
CA PRO A 23 24.33 -21.43 -26.23
C PRO A 23 23.91 -20.89 -24.87
N ASP A 24 24.04 -19.58 -24.68
CA ASP A 24 23.50 -18.86 -23.52
C ASP A 24 22.13 -19.45 -23.23
N ARG A 25 21.98 -20.11 -22.07
CA ARG A 25 20.71 -20.68 -21.66
C ARG A 25 19.78 -19.49 -21.43
N ALA A 26 19.06 -19.11 -22.47
CA ALA A 26 17.94 -18.18 -22.40
C ALA A 26 17.06 -18.66 -21.26
N ARG A 27 17.11 -17.94 -20.14
CA ARG A 27 16.28 -18.26 -18.99
C ARG A 27 14.85 -17.93 -19.39
N ALA A 28 14.09 -18.98 -19.73
CA ALA A 28 12.67 -18.85 -19.94
C ALA A 28 12.05 -18.27 -18.66
N VAL A 29 11.52 -17.06 -18.77
CA VAL A 29 10.74 -16.44 -17.71
C VAL A 29 9.38 -17.12 -17.72
N SER A 30 9.07 -17.85 -16.65
CA SER A 30 7.72 -18.38 -16.44
C SER A 30 6.86 -17.27 -15.86
N THR A 31 5.76 -16.92 -16.53
CA THR A 31 4.78 -15.97 -15.99
C THR A 31 4.11 -16.58 -14.75
N SER A 32 4.25 -15.92 -13.62
CA SER A 32 3.44 -16.19 -12.43
C SER A 32 2.18 -15.33 -12.49
N TYR A 33 1.02 -15.94 -12.28
CA TYR A 33 -0.23 -15.20 -12.01
C TYR A 33 -0.40 -15.12 -10.51
N TRP A 34 -0.59 -13.91 -9.99
CA TRP A 34 -0.95 -13.68 -8.61
C TRP A 34 -2.26 -12.92 -8.59
N ASP A 35 -3.13 -13.31 -7.67
CA ASP A 35 -4.44 -12.68 -7.47
C ASP A 35 -4.46 -12.09 -6.05
N VAL A 36 -4.88 -10.83 -5.94
CA VAL A 36 -5.11 -10.16 -4.66
C VAL A 36 -6.61 -9.96 -4.55
N ALA A 37 -7.27 -10.94 -3.93
CA ALA A 37 -8.71 -10.98 -3.78
C ALA A 37 -9.12 -10.85 -2.31
N GLY A 38 -10.17 -10.05 -2.08
CA GLY A 38 -10.79 -9.89 -0.78
C GLY A 38 -10.15 -8.82 0.09
N ARG A 39 -10.97 -8.28 1.01
CA ARG A 39 -10.61 -7.14 1.85
C ARG A 39 -9.35 -7.35 2.69
N GLN A 40 -9.13 -8.55 3.23
CA GLN A 40 -7.96 -8.82 4.08
C GLN A 40 -6.65 -8.69 3.29
N ALA A 41 -6.59 -9.32 2.11
CA ALA A 41 -5.41 -9.23 1.24
C ALA A 41 -5.12 -7.79 0.78
N ILE A 42 -6.17 -6.99 0.56
CA ILE A 42 -6.02 -5.56 0.24
C ILE A 42 -5.50 -4.76 1.45
N LEU A 43 -6.01 -5.05 2.65
CA LEU A 43 -5.60 -4.36 3.89
C LEU A 43 -4.19 -4.75 4.37
N GLU A 44 -3.67 -5.90 3.94
CA GLU A 44 -2.27 -6.27 4.14
C GLU A 44 -1.29 -5.39 3.34
N GLY A 45 -1.80 -4.70 2.30
CA GLY A 45 -1.04 -3.74 1.51
C GLY A 45 -1.02 -2.31 2.08
N HIS A 46 -0.34 -1.41 1.38
CA HIS A 46 -0.33 0.02 1.72
C HIS A 46 -1.39 0.75 0.90
N ALA A 47 -2.43 1.26 1.55
CA ALA A 47 -3.49 2.02 0.89
C ALA A 47 -3.12 3.52 0.85
N GLU A 48 -2.81 4.03 -0.34
CA GLU A 48 -2.60 5.46 -0.58
C GLU A 48 -3.70 6.02 -1.47
N ASN A 49 -4.33 7.12 -1.04
CA ASN A 49 -5.37 7.83 -1.78
C ASN A 49 -6.61 7.00 -2.17
N VAL A 50 -6.83 5.87 -1.48
CA VAL A 50 -7.94 4.95 -1.75
C VAL A 50 -8.67 4.57 -0.46
N THR A 51 -9.96 4.30 -0.59
CA THR A 51 -10.81 3.72 0.46
C THR A 51 -11.10 2.26 0.11
N VAL A 52 -10.97 1.38 1.10
CA VAL A 52 -11.30 -0.04 0.96
C VAL A 52 -12.66 -0.31 1.58
N GLY A 53 -13.65 -0.62 0.74
CA GLY A 53 -15.01 -0.94 1.15
C GLY A 53 -15.12 -2.30 1.85
N PRO A 54 -16.25 -2.58 2.53
CA PRO A 54 -16.45 -3.81 3.29
C PRO A 54 -16.33 -5.09 2.47
N LEU A 55 -16.66 -5.03 1.17
CA LEU A 55 -16.58 -6.15 0.23
C LEU A 55 -15.26 -6.17 -0.58
N GLY A 56 -14.29 -5.32 -0.24
CA GLY A 56 -13.03 -5.21 -0.99
C GLY A 56 -13.10 -4.31 -2.22
N SER A 57 -14.20 -3.56 -2.40
CA SER A 57 -14.28 -2.53 -3.45
C SER A 57 -13.30 -1.39 -3.16
N LEU A 58 -12.59 -0.91 -4.19
CA LEU A 58 -11.73 0.25 -4.10
C LEU A 58 -12.46 1.50 -4.59
N GLY A 59 -12.30 2.60 -3.85
CA GLY A 59 -12.73 3.94 -4.26
C GLY A 59 -11.65 4.97 -3.97
N LEU A 60 -11.76 6.17 -4.53
CA LEU A 60 -10.86 7.27 -4.17
C LEU A 60 -11.12 7.72 -2.73
N SER A 61 -10.07 8.04 -1.98
CA SER A 61 -10.23 8.73 -0.70
C SER A 61 -10.39 10.24 -0.92
N PRO A 62 -11.06 10.97 -0.01
CA PRO A 62 -11.01 12.42 0.00
C PRO A 62 -9.56 12.91 0.11
N SER A 63 -9.23 13.98 -0.60
CA SER A 63 -7.94 14.66 -0.43
C SER A 63 -7.97 15.47 0.86
N LEU A 64 -7.03 15.23 1.77
CA LEU A 64 -6.80 16.10 2.92
C LEU A 64 -5.87 17.23 2.50
N VAL A 65 -6.41 18.44 2.48
CA VAL A 65 -5.65 19.67 2.20
C VAL A 65 -5.66 20.53 3.45
N GLN A 66 -4.49 21.05 3.83
CA GLN A 66 -4.41 22.05 4.88
C GLN A 66 -4.95 23.38 4.34
N VAL A 67 -6.00 23.90 4.97
CA VAL A 67 -6.68 25.13 4.54
C VAL A 67 -6.20 26.39 5.27
N GLY A 68 -5.48 26.23 6.39
CA GLY A 68 -4.92 27.34 7.13
C GLY A 68 -4.22 26.89 8.41
N ASP A 69 -3.44 27.80 8.99
CA ASP A 69 -2.90 27.69 10.34
C ASP A 69 -3.33 28.95 11.11
N ILE A 70 -4.13 28.75 12.15
CA ILE A 70 -4.69 29.84 12.97
C ILE A 70 -3.92 30.03 14.28
N GLY A 71 -2.87 29.25 14.54
CA GLY A 71 -2.04 29.35 15.76
C GLY A 71 -2.78 28.99 17.05
N GLU A 72 -3.88 28.25 16.96
CA GLU A 72 -4.75 27.91 18.09
C GLU A 72 -4.64 26.42 18.39
N TYR A 73 -4.58 26.06 19.68
CA TYR A 73 -4.41 24.67 20.10
C TYR A 73 -5.59 23.77 19.72
N TYR A 74 -6.80 24.32 19.72
CA TYR A 74 -8.02 23.54 19.51
C TYR A 74 -9.06 24.29 18.65
N VAL A 75 -9.59 23.55 17.68
CA VAL A 75 -10.78 23.90 16.91
C VAL A 75 -11.95 23.04 17.41
N TRP A 76 -13.05 23.68 17.81
CA TRP A 76 -14.23 22.97 18.33
C TRP A 76 -15.38 22.92 17.34
N SER A 77 -15.46 23.91 16.46
CA SER A 77 -16.54 24.04 15.48
C SER A 77 -16.06 24.71 14.21
N PHE A 78 -16.71 24.39 13.10
CA PHE A 78 -16.50 25.07 11.83
C PHE A 78 -17.79 25.10 11.02
N ALA A 79 -17.92 26.11 10.15
CA ALA A 79 -19.03 26.23 9.21
C ALA A 79 -18.57 26.88 7.92
N LYS A 80 -19.13 26.46 6.79
CA LYS A 80 -18.94 27.13 5.49
C LYS A 80 -20.16 27.95 5.14
N ASP A 81 -19.95 29.15 4.62
CA ASP A 81 -21.02 29.95 4.03
C ASP A 81 -21.25 29.56 2.56
N GLY A 82 -22.30 30.13 1.95
CA GLY A 82 -22.61 29.90 0.53
C GLY A 82 -21.62 30.52 -0.46
N ARG A 83 -20.65 31.31 0.01
CA ARG A 83 -19.58 31.91 -0.79
C ARG A 83 -18.26 31.13 -0.68
N GLY A 84 -18.23 30.08 0.13
CA GLY A 84 -17.07 29.21 0.33
C GLY A 84 -16.15 29.62 1.48
N ASN A 85 -16.44 30.69 2.21
CA ASN A 85 -15.63 31.10 3.35
C ASN A 85 -15.77 30.08 4.49
N LEU A 86 -14.65 29.71 5.13
CA LEU A 86 -14.64 28.81 6.26
C LEU A 86 -14.51 29.60 7.57
N TYR A 87 -15.48 29.44 8.45
CA TYR A 87 -15.45 30.01 9.80
C TYR A 87 -15.08 28.93 10.79
N VAL A 88 -14.18 29.25 11.72
CA VAL A 88 -13.61 28.30 12.69
C VAL A 88 -13.71 28.88 14.10
N GLY A 89 -14.39 28.16 14.99
CA GLY A 89 -14.50 28.50 16.42
C GLY A 89 -13.44 27.78 17.25
N THR A 90 -12.72 28.54 18.07
CA THR A 90 -11.61 28.04 18.90
C THR A 90 -12.00 27.91 20.38
N GLY A 91 -11.17 27.20 21.15
CA GLY A 91 -11.47 26.85 22.53
C GLY A 91 -11.13 27.94 23.54
N ASP A 92 -9.85 28.05 23.85
CA ASP A 92 -9.35 28.75 25.04
C ASP A 92 -9.86 30.19 25.17
N GLN A 93 -9.84 30.94 24.07
CA GLN A 93 -10.24 32.34 24.02
C GLN A 93 -11.58 32.55 23.31
N GLY A 94 -12.26 31.47 22.89
CA GLY A 94 -13.54 31.54 22.18
C GLY A 94 -13.53 32.39 20.91
N ARG A 95 -12.38 32.49 20.23
CA ARG A 95 -12.23 33.32 19.03
C ARG A 95 -12.85 32.63 17.81
N VAL A 96 -13.31 33.45 16.86
CA VAL A 96 -13.78 32.98 15.56
C VAL A 96 -12.86 33.52 14.49
N TYR A 97 -12.31 32.62 13.68
CA TYR A 97 -11.45 32.94 12.54
C TYR A 97 -12.21 32.72 11.24
N LYS A 98 -11.94 33.56 10.24
CA LYS A 98 -12.36 33.37 8.85
C LYS A 98 -11.12 32.97 8.04
N ILE A 99 -11.24 31.87 7.30
CA ILE A 99 -10.22 31.32 6.41
C ILE A 99 -10.74 31.44 4.98
N ASP A 100 -9.91 32.00 4.10
CA ASP A 100 -10.18 32.24 2.67
C ASP A 100 -9.45 31.23 1.79
#